data_AF-A0A7G6Y1V8-F1
#
_entry.id   AF-A0A7G6Y1V8-F1
#
_cell.length_a   1.000
_cell.length_b   1.000
_cell.length_c   1.000
_cell.angle_alpha   90.00
_cell.angle_beta   90.00
_cell.angle_gamma   90.00
#
_symmetry.space_group_name_H-M   'P 1'
#
loop_
_entity.id
_entity.type
_entity.pdbx_description
1 polymer ?
#
loop_
_entity_poly.entity_id
_entity_poly.type
_entity_poly.pdbx_seq_one_letter_code
_entity_poly.pdbx_strand_id
1 'polypeptide(L)'
;MAILKICHPALLITLVGCSAEPGPANAAAIMGAQAAPAAAKPANEAFADYWQRFRKAALADDAAGLIAASAATVKTHGTLDSDEQTSVARAAVPPLVRQALASDTTFDARQRTLRQALESSAVPKRGANDPLGYRRVGAFVFEQRKGRWYLTEIYREE
;
A
#
# COMPACT_ATOMS: atom_id res chain seq x y z
N MET A 1 19.25 47.23 32.92
CA MET A 1 20.01 47.30 31.66
C MET A 1 19.06 46.95 30.53
N ALA A 2 18.89 47.86 29.54
CA ALA A 2 18.06 47.78 28.31
C ALA A 2 16.52 47.64 28.51
N ILE A 3 15.72 48.72 28.46
CA ILE A 3 15.15 49.47 27.31
C ILE A 3 13.94 48.80 26.63
N LEU A 4 12.81 49.48 26.84
CA LEU A 4 11.46 49.36 26.29
C LEU A 4 11.40 49.76 24.80
N LYS A 5 10.60 49.08 23.95
CA LYS A 5 9.78 49.77 22.92
C LYS A 5 8.68 48.86 22.34
N ILE A 6 7.45 49.32 22.50
CA ILE A 6 6.17 48.86 21.95
C ILE A 6 6.07 49.23 20.46
N CYS A 7 5.41 48.40 19.64
CA CYS A 7 4.57 48.87 18.53
C CYS A 7 3.63 47.76 18.02
N HIS A 8 2.34 47.89 18.33
CA HIS A 8 1.23 47.44 17.47
C HIS A 8 1.05 48.50 16.36
N PRO A 9 0.64 48.11 15.14
CA PRO A 9 -0.79 48.18 14.76
C PRO A 9 -1.23 46.96 13.92
N ALA A 10 -2.40 46.36 14.18
CA ALA A 10 -3.69 46.74 13.59
C ALA A 10 -3.70 46.73 12.05
N LEU A 11 -4.35 45.73 11.45
CA LEU A 11 -5.13 45.93 10.25
C LEU A 11 -6.40 45.07 10.32
N LEU A 12 -7.53 45.75 10.25
CA LEU A 12 -8.90 45.29 10.38
C LEU A 12 -9.59 45.79 9.12
N ILE A 13 -10.04 44.91 8.22
CA ILE A 13 -10.93 45.27 7.10
C ILE A 13 -12.01 44.19 6.94
N THR A 14 -13.14 44.46 7.61
CA THR A 14 -14.57 44.42 7.20
C THR A 14 -15.11 43.41 6.18
N LEU A 15 -16.25 42.83 6.57
CA LEU A 15 -17.28 42.17 5.76
C LEU A 15 -17.81 43.03 4.60
N VAL A 16 -18.08 42.39 3.46
CA VAL A 16 -19.19 42.57 2.48
C VAL A 16 -19.15 41.27 1.63
N GLY A 17 -20.19 40.54 1.23
CA GLY A 17 -21.63 40.70 1.14
C GLY A 17 -22.06 39.63 0.13
N CYS A 18 -23.10 38.86 0.45
CA CYS A 18 -23.68 37.87 -0.46
C CYS A 18 -24.50 38.58 -1.53
N SER A 19 -24.29 38.28 -2.81
CA SER A 19 -25.32 38.41 -3.86
C SER A 19 -24.96 37.52 -5.04
N ALA A 20 -25.88 36.59 -5.31
CA ALA A 20 -25.93 35.81 -6.52
C ALA A 20 -26.57 36.65 -7.64
N GLU A 21 -26.02 36.56 -8.85
CA GLU A 21 -26.73 36.96 -10.06
C GLU A 21 -26.41 35.94 -11.18
N PRO A 22 -27.41 35.28 -11.78
CA PRO A 22 -27.20 34.35 -12.89
C PRO A 22 -27.30 35.11 -14.22
N GLY A 23 -26.15 35.35 -14.86
CA GLY A 23 -26.10 35.87 -16.24
C GLY A 23 -25.94 34.72 -17.26
N PRO A 24 -26.83 34.59 -18.26
CA PRO A 24 -26.68 33.63 -19.34
C PRO A 24 -25.89 34.27 -20.48
N ALA A 25 -24.66 33.82 -20.72
CA ALA A 25 -23.96 34.10 -21.98
C ALA A 25 -22.93 33.00 -22.28
N ASN A 26 -23.24 32.21 -23.31
CA ASN A 26 -22.31 31.34 -24.00
C ASN A 26 -21.10 32.16 -24.51
N ALA A 27 -19.90 31.76 -24.10
CA ALA A 27 -18.67 32.08 -24.81
C ALA A 27 -17.72 30.88 -24.71
N ALA A 28 -17.41 30.30 -25.86
CA ALA A 28 -16.50 29.17 -26.02
C ALA A 28 -15.12 29.50 -25.43
N ALA A 29 -14.76 28.84 -24.33
CA ALA A 29 -13.38 28.72 -23.90
C ALA A 29 -12.92 27.30 -24.24
N ILE A 30 -12.13 27.21 -25.30
CA ILE A 30 -11.32 26.05 -25.66
C ILE A 30 -10.20 25.97 -24.61
N MET A 31 -10.54 25.59 -23.37
CA MET A 31 -9.55 25.30 -22.35
C MET A 31 -9.02 23.92 -22.64
N GLY A 32 -7.80 23.90 -23.20
CA GLY A 32 -7.05 22.70 -23.49
C GLY A 32 -7.18 21.72 -22.34
N ALA A 33 -7.72 20.54 -22.65
CA ALA A 33 -7.53 19.38 -21.83
C ALA A 33 -6.01 19.19 -21.72
N GLN A 34 -5.43 19.71 -20.64
CA GLN A 34 -4.15 19.22 -20.15
C GLN A 34 -4.42 17.74 -19.92
N ALA A 35 -4.02 16.93 -20.90
CA ALA A 35 -3.88 15.51 -20.72
C ALA A 35 -2.99 15.37 -19.50
N ALA A 36 -3.59 14.95 -18.38
CA ALA A 36 -2.85 14.60 -17.19
C ALA A 36 -1.67 13.75 -17.66
N PRO A 37 -0.43 14.06 -17.24
CA PRO A 37 0.72 13.29 -17.69
C PRO A 37 0.39 11.83 -17.44
N ALA A 38 0.27 11.07 -18.53
CA ALA A 38 -0.02 9.65 -18.47
C ALA A 38 1.06 9.10 -17.56
N ALA A 39 0.65 8.69 -16.35
CA ALA A 39 1.57 8.24 -15.32
C ALA A 39 2.49 7.23 -15.98
N ALA A 40 3.77 7.59 -16.09
CA ALA A 40 4.76 6.73 -16.72
C ALA A 40 4.59 5.34 -16.11
N LYS A 41 4.45 4.31 -16.95
CA LYS A 41 4.40 2.92 -16.47
C LYS A 41 5.54 2.80 -15.45
N PRO A 42 5.26 2.39 -14.20
CA PRO A 42 6.31 2.27 -13.21
C PRO A 42 7.38 1.37 -13.83
N ALA A 43 8.61 1.90 -13.91
CA ALA A 43 9.76 1.11 -14.26
C ALA A 43 9.75 -0.13 -13.37
N ASN A 44 10.03 -1.29 -13.98
CA ASN A 44 9.81 -2.61 -13.39
C ASN A 44 10.33 -2.64 -11.94
N GLU A 45 9.40 -2.58 -10.98
CA GLU A 45 9.73 -2.37 -9.57
C GLU A 45 10.55 -3.55 -9.06
N ALA A 46 11.71 -3.27 -8.45
CA ALA A 46 12.50 -4.33 -7.86
C ALA A 46 11.79 -4.89 -6.62
N PHE A 47 11.85 -6.21 -6.46
CA PHE A 47 11.19 -6.89 -5.32
C PHE A 47 11.75 -6.40 -3.98
N ALA A 48 13.04 -6.02 -3.93
CA ALA A 48 13.67 -5.50 -2.72
C ALA A 48 12.97 -4.24 -2.20
N ASP A 49 12.71 -3.25 -3.07
CA ASP A 49 12.01 -2.01 -2.70
C ASP A 49 10.57 -2.27 -2.26
N TYR A 50 9.87 -3.15 -2.98
CA TYR A 50 8.55 -3.60 -2.58
C TYR A 50 8.58 -4.25 -1.18
N TRP A 51 9.50 -5.19 -0.98
CA TRP A 51 9.63 -5.97 0.24
C TRP A 51 9.90 -5.08 1.46
N GLN A 52 10.77 -4.08 1.35
CA GLN A 52 11.03 -3.14 2.44
C GLN A 52 9.79 -2.35 2.84
N ARG A 53 9.00 -1.86 1.88
CA ARG A 53 7.75 -1.14 2.16
C ARG A 53 6.71 -2.06 2.79
N PHE A 54 6.53 -3.27 2.23
CA PHE A 54 5.59 -4.25 2.77
C PHE A 54 5.96 -4.65 4.20
N ARG A 55 7.23 -4.97 4.47
CA ARG A 55 7.74 -5.27 5.83
C ARG A 55 7.43 -4.17 6.82
N LYS A 56 7.77 -2.93 6.46
CA LYS A 56 7.52 -1.77 7.32
C LYS A 56 6.04 -1.66 7.65
N ALA A 57 5.16 -1.79 6.66
CA ALA A 57 3.72 -1.71 6.88
C ALA A 57 3.20 -2.87 7.73
N ALA A 58 3.67 -4.10 7.46
CA ALA A 58 3.24 -5.30 8.17
C ALA A 58 3.69 -5.32 9.64
N LEU A 59 4.93 -4.92 9.93
CA LEU A 59 5.45 -4.87 11.29
C LEU A 59 4.90 -3.70 12.11
N ALA A 60 4.53 -2.60 11.45
CA ALA A 60 3.92 -1.42 12.10
C ALA A 60 2.39 -1.52 12.20
N ASP A 61 1.78 -2.61 11.73
CA ASP A 61 0.31 -2.75 11.62
C ASP A 61 -0.34 -1.60 10.80
N ASP A 62 0.37 -1.06 9.82
CA ASP A 62 -0.09 0.04 8.96
C ASP A 62 -1.07 -0.49 7.90
N ALA A 63 -2.36 -0.42 8.23
CA ALA A 63 -3.44 -0.88 7.37
C ALA A 63 -3.43 -0.19 5.99
N ALA A 64 -3.14 1.11 5.92
CA ALA A 64 -3.13 1.83 4.65
C ALA A 64 -1.97 1.35 3.76
N GLY A 65 -0.78 1.15 4.33
CA GLY A 65 0.37 0.58 3.65
C GLY A 65 0.12 -0.83 3.13
N LEU A 66 -0.51 -1.69 3.95
CA LEU A 66 -0.87 -3.06 3.55
C LEU A 66 -1.90 -3.11 2.42
N ILE A 67 -2.92 -2.26 2.47
CA ILE A 67 -3.93 -2.11 1.41
C ILE A 67 -3.26 -1.63 0.11
N ALA A 68 -2.33 -0.68 0.19
CA ALA A 68 -1.61 -0.14 -0.98
C ALA A 68 -0.60 -1.14 -1.58
N ALA A 69 -0.08 -2.06 -0.77
CA ALA A 69 0.83 -3.13 -1.19
C ALA A 69 0.12 -4.39 -1.69
N SER A 70 -1.21 -4.46 -1.58
CA SER A 70 -2.00 -5.62 -1.97
C SER A 70 -2.69 -5.44 -3.31
N ALA A 71 -2.89 -6.53 -4.04
CA ALA A 71 -3.70 -6.54 -5.25
C ALA A 71 -5.17 -6.23 -4.89
N ALA A 72 -5.94 -5.68 -5.84
CA ALA A 72 -7.34 -5.32 -5.63
C ALA A 72 -8.18 -6.45 -5.02
N THR A 73 -7.92 -7.68 -5.50
CA THR A 73 -8.43 -8.93 -4.96
C THR A 73 -7.25 -9.80 -4.56
N VAL A 74 -7.31 -10.32 -3.33
CA VAL A 74 -6.32 -11.26 -2.77
C VAL A 74 -7.00 -12.60 -2.56
N LYS A 75 -6.33 -13.67 -2.97
CA LYS A 75 -6.80 -15.04 -2.75
C LYS A 75 -6.41 -15.50 -1.35
N THR A 76 -7.33 -16.14 -0.66
CA THR A 76 -7.07 -16.80 0.62
C THR A 76 -7.33 -18.28 0.46
N HIS A 77 -6.34 -19.08 0.84
CA HIS A 77 -6.45 -20.54 0.85
C HIS A 77 -6.77 -21.01 2.26
N GLY A 78 -7.55 -22.10 2.37
CA GLY A 78 -7.64 -22.86 3.61
C GLY A 78 -6.44 -23.78 3.79
N THR A 79 -6.49 -24.61 4.81
CA THR A 79 -5.36 -25.43 5.29
C THR A 79 -4.99 -26.55 4.32
N LEU A 80 -5.97 -27.10 3.59
CA LEU A 80 -5.74 -28.18 2.63
C LEU A 80 -5.76 -27.63 1.19
N ASP A 81 -5.02 -28.27 0.27
CA ASP A 81 -5.14 -27.97 -1.17
C ASP A 81 -6.56 -28.22 -1.72
N SER A 82 -7.41 -28.92 -0.96
CA SER A 82 -8.83 -29.15 -1.26
C SER A 82 -9.77 -28.11 -0.65
N ASP A 83 -9.28 -27.19 0.20
CA ASP A 83 -10.08 -26.12 0.78
C ASP A 83 -10.52 -25.09 -0.28
N GLU A 84 -11.66 -24.47 -0.03
CA GLU A 84 -12.20 -23.45 -0.92
C GLU A 84 -11.27 -22.22 -0.98
N GLN A 85 -10.74 -21.94 -2.17
CA GLN A 85 -10.05 -20.70 -2.44
C GLN A 85 -11.05 -19.54 -2.43
N THR A 86 -11.01 -18.72 -1.39
CA THR A 86 -11.85 -17.53 -1.29
C THR A 86 -11.11 -16.31 -1.85
N SER A 87 -11.84 -15.41 -2.52
CA SER A 87 -11.30 -14.12 -2.96
C SER A 87 -11.80 -13.01 -2.04
N VAL A 88 -10.88 -12.24 -1.47
CA VAL A 88 -11.20 -11.10 -0.59
C VAL A 88 -10.76 -9.79 -1.21
N ALA A 89 -11.49 -8.72 -0.91
CA ALA A 89 -11.07 -7.37 -1.29
C ALA A 89 -9.82 -6.96 -0.50
N ARG A 90 -8.95 -6.14 -1.10
CA ARG A 90 -7.73 -5.64 -0.44
C ARG A 90 -7.96 -4.97 0.93
N ALA A 91 -9.14 -4.41 1.16
CA ALA A 91 -9.51 -3.80 2.45
C ALA A 91 -9.57 -4.83 3.61
N ALA A 92 -9.78 -6.10 3.30
CA ALA A 92 -9.78 -7.20 4.27
C ALA A 92 -8.38 -7.78 4.54
N VAL A 93 -7.35 -7.32 3.83
CA VAL A 93 -5.98 -7.85 3.97
C VAL A 93 -5.32 -7.52 5.32
N PRO A 94 -5.40 -6.29 5.87
CA PRO A 94 -4.70 -5.96 7.12
C PRO A 94 -4.94 -6.95 8.27
N PRO A 95 -6.19 -7.34 8.62
CA PRO A 95 -6.40 -8.32 9.69
C PRO A 95 -5.85 -9.71 9.35
N LEU A 96 -5.86 -10.13 8.07
CA LEU A 96 -5.30 -11.43 7.64
C LEU A 96 -3.77 -11.48 7.76
N VAL A 97 -3.10 -10.39 7.39
CA VAL A 97 -1.65 -10.26 7.58
C VAL A 97 -1.32 -10.32 9.07
N ARG A 98 -2.06 -9.58 9.92
CA ARG A 98 -1.86 -9.61 11.36
C ARG A 98 -2.01 -11.03 11.93
N GLN A 99 -3.04 -11.76 11.51
CA GLN A 99 -3.26 -13.16 11.91
C GLN A 99 -2.07 -14.05 11.49
N ALA A 100 -1.63 -13.96 10.24
CA ALA A 100 -0.50 -14.75 9.75
C ALA A 100 0.82 -14.42 10.49
N LEU A 101 1.01 -13.18 10.97
CA LEU A 101 2.17 -12.77 11.77
C LEU A 101 2.06 -13.09 13.26
N ALA A 102 0.89 -13.48 13.73
CA ALA A 102 0.68 -14.00 15.07
C ALA A 102 0.88 -15.52 15.14
N SER A 103 0.91 -16.20 13.99
CA SER A 103 1.20 -17.64 13.93
C SER A 103 2.67 -17.93 14.24
N ASP A 104 2.89 -18.93 15.09
CA ASP A 104 4.21 -19.47 15.42
C ASP A 104 4.66 -20.57 14.42
N THR A 105 3.88 -20.81 13.37
CA THR A 105 4.24 -21.79 12.34
C THR A 105 5.52 -21.36 11.62
N THR A 106 6.49 -22.27 11.60
CA THR A 106 7.75 -22.07 10.90
C THR A 106 7.65 -22.56 9.47
N PHE A 107 8.15 -21.78 8.50
CA PHE A 107 7.95 -22.08 7.08
C PHE A 107 9.22 -22.41 6.30
N ASP A 108 10.40 -22.33 6.91
CA ASP A 108 11.67 -22.56 6.25
C ASP A 108 12.59 -23.54 7.01
N ALA A 109 13.66 -23.98 6.35
CA ALA A 109 14.65 -24.89 6.93
C ALA A 109 15.40 -24.30 8.14
N ARG A 110 15.32 -22.97 8.33
CA ARG A 110 15.90 -22.28 9.50
C ARG A 110 14.90 -22.17 10.66
N GLN A 111 13.73 -22.81 10.53
CA GLN A 111 12.67 -22.79 11.52
C GLN A 111 12.24 -21.36 11.87
N ARG A 112 12.21 -20.47 10.88
CA ARG A 112 11.76 -19.09 11.09
C ARG A 112 10.25 -18.97 10.95
N THR A 113 9.63 -18.22 11.85
CA THR A 113 8.25 -17.78 11.70
C THR A 113 8.15 -16.66 10.66
N LEU A 114 6.93 -16.39 10.18
CA LEU A 114 6.70 -15.32 9.20
C LEU A 114 7.10 -13.95 9.75
N ARG A 115 6.83 -13.70 11.04
CA ARG A 115 7.27 -12.50 11.75
C ARG A 115 8.80 -12.37 11.76
N GLN A 116 9.52 -13.41 12.15
CA GLN A 116 10.99 -13.39 12.17
C GLN A 116 11.59 -13.16 10.77
N ALA A 117 10.94 -13.70 9.73
CA ALA A 117 11.35 -13.44 8.35
C ALA A 117 11.14 -11.99 7.93
N LEU A 118 10.06 -11.35 8.37
CA LEU A 118 9.85 -9.91 8.17
C LEU A 118 10.77 -9.07 9.07
N GLU A 119 11.21 -9.53 10.24
CA GLU A 119 12.15 -8.77 11.06
C GLU A 119 13.58 -8.82 10.49
N SER A 120 13.92 -9.92 9.82
CA SER A 120 15.17 -10.05 9.07
C SER A 120 15.15 -9.11 7.87
N SER A 121 16.00 -8.08 7.87
CA SER A 121 16.12 -7.12 6.74
C SER A 121 16.58 -7.75 5.42
N ALA A 122 16.82 -9.06 5.41
CA ALA A 122 17.11 -9.84 4.23
C ALA A 122 15.94 -9.84 3.23
N VAL A 123 16.28 -9.74 1.95
CA VAL A 123 15.33 -9.92 0.86
C VAL A 123 15.19 -11.42 0.55
N PRO A 124 13.97 -11.98 0.57
CA PRO A 124 13.72 -13.37 0.19
C PRO A 124 14.25 -13.67 -1.21
N LYS A 125 15.01 -14.75 -1.30
CA LYS A 125 15.49 -15.27 -2.59
C LYS A 125 14.33 -15.89 -3.36
N ARG A 126 14.40 -15.85 -4.67
CA ARG A 126 13.52 -16.64 -5.54
C ARG A 126 13.84 -18.12 -5.34
N GLY A 127 12.83 -18.98 -5.33
CA GLY A 127 13.02 -20.42 -5.53
C GLY A 127 13.61 -20.70 -6.92
N ALA A 128 14.32 -21.81 -7.07
CA ALA A 128 14.90 -22.18 -8.37
C ALA A 128 13.83 -22.36 -9.47
N ASN A 129 12.65 -22.86 -9.07
CA ASN A 129 11.54 -23.21 -9.96
C ASN A 129 10.41 -22.17 -9.99
N ASP A 130 10.54 -21.06 -9.25
CA ASP A 130 9.52 -20.02 -9.24
C ASP A 130 9.54 -19.21 -10.55
N PRO A 131 8.37 -18.86 -11.12
CA PRO A 131 8.31 -18.04 -12.31
C PRO A 131 8.88 -16.62 -12.09
N LEU A 132 9.19 -15.95 -13.20
CA LEU A 132 9.55 -14.53 -13.15
C LEU A 132 8.37 -13.71 -12.61
N GLY A 133 8.66 -12.70 -11.79
CA GLY A 133 7.62 -11.90 -11.17
C GLY A 133 6.82 -12.63 -10.09
N TYR A 134 7.31 -13.75 -9.57
CA TYR A 134 6.71 -14.47 -8.44
C TYR A 134 7.67 -14.57 -7.25
N ARG A 135 7.12 -14.46 -6.04
CA ARG A 135 7.81 -14.72 -4.77
C ARG A 135 6.84 -15.30 -3.76
N ARG A 136 7.20 -16.42 -3.14
CA ARG A 136 6.52 -16.94 -1.95
C ARG A 136 7.40 -16.79 -0.72
N VAL A 137 6.80 -16.32 0.38
CA VAL A 137 7.44 -16.19 1.69
C VAL A 137 6.45 -16.71 2.73
N GLY A 138 6.67 -17.94 3.18
CA GLY A 138 5.73 -18.65 4.05
C GLY A 138 4.31 -18.64 3.50
N ALA A 139 3.40 -18.07 4.28
CA ALA A 139 1.99 -17.91 3.93
C ALA A 139 1.71 -16.87 2.84
N PHE A 140 2.65 -16.01 2.49
CA PHE A 140 2.42 -14.90 1.55
C PHE A 140 2.95 -15.20 0.16
N VAL A 141 2.12 -14.91 -0.85
CA VAL A 141 2.51 -14.93 -2.26
C VAL A 141 2.42 -13.54 -2.84
N PHE A 142 3.49 -13.17 -3.55
CA PHE A 142 3.63 -11.90 -4.21
C PHE A 142 3.82 -12.10 -5.70
N GLU A 143 3.13 -11.27 -6.48
CA GLU A 143 3.26 -11.26 -7.93
C GLU A 143 3.52 -9.85 -8.47
N GLN A 144 4.32 -9.78 -9.52
CA GLN A 144 4.57 -8.56 -10.27
C GLN A 144 3.51 -8.42 -11.38
N ARG A 145 2.67 -7.38 -11.28
CA ARG A 145 1.61 -7.07 -12.24
C ARG A 145 1.85 -5.71 -12.85
N LYS A 146 1.96 -5.64 -14.18
CA LYS A 146 2.24 -4.39 -14.93
C LYS A 146 3.47 -3.63 -14.38
N GLY A 147 4.50 -4.37 -13.97
CA GLY A 147 5.75 -3.82 -13.46
C GLY A 147 5.75 -3.38 -12.01
N ARG A 148 4.71 -3.70 -11.22
CA ARG A 148 4.65 -3.38 -9.79
C ARG A 148 4.31 -4.63 -8.98
N TRP A 149 4.91 -4.80 -7.81
CA TRP A 149 4.67 -5.95 -6.95
C TRP A 149 3.45 -5.75 -6.08
N TYR A 150 2.74 -6.85 -5.83
CA TYR A 150 1.57 -6.88 -4.96
C TYR A 150 1.55 -8.18 -4.16
N LEU A 151 1.01 -8.12 -2.93
CA LEU A 151 0.50 -9.31 -2.25
C LEU A 151 -0.76 -9.79 -2.99
N THR A 152 -0.76 -11.05 -3.40
CA THR A 152 -1.84 -11.62 -4.21
C THR A 152 -2.49 -12.82 -3.57
N GLU A 153 -1.77 -13.54 -2.72
CA GLU A 153 -2.33 -14.68 -2.00
C GLU A 153 -1.83 -14.75 -0.55
N ILE A 154 -2.71 -15.22 0.33
CA ILE A 154 -2.43 -15.50 1.74
C ILE A 154 -2.93 -16.92 2.04
N TYR A 155 -2.03 -17.81 2.42
CA TYR A 155 -2.38 -19.14 2.94
C TYR A 155 -2.74 -19.00 4.41
N ARG A 156 -3.91 -19.52 4.81
CA ARG A 156 -4.28 -19.59 6.21
C ARG A 156 -3.86 -20.96 6.72
N GLU A 157 -2.95 -20.95 7.68
CA GLU A 157 -2.62 -22.11 8.50
C GLU A 157 -3.45 -21.92 9.78
N GLU A 158 -4.54 -22.68 9.92
CA GLU A 158 -5.36 -22.70 11.14
C GLU A 158 -4.77 -23.61 12.21
#